data_AF-A0A6B2SYG1-F1
#
_entry.id   AF-A0A6B2SYG1-F1
#
_cell.length_a   1.000
_cell.length_b   1.000
_cell.length_c   1.000
_cell.angle_alpha   90.00
_cell.angle_beta   90.00
_cell.angle_gamma   90.00
#
_symmetry.space_group_name_H-M   'P 1'
#
loop_
_entity.id
_entity.type
_entity.pdbx_description
1 polymer ?
#
loop_
_entity_poly.entity_id
_entity_poly.type
_entity_poly.pdbx_seq_one_letter_code
_entity_poly.pdbx_strand_id
1 'polypeptide(L)'
;GVGGDAGRHAVDLLGPGGTHIVFGWAGKGPHDGEPLTFTEEELAARGITQLNVLGPAMMRKAGGDNPVRTLELAALAAASQGHFTPAVQRFPLAEAAAAHRALESRATMGKVVLIP
;
A
#
# COMPACT_ATOMS: atom_id res chain seq x y z
N GLY A 1 1.51 -1.80 -2.96
CA GLY A 1 1.46 -2.12 -4.40
C GLY A 1 1.68 -3.60 -4.60
N VAL A 2 1.35 -4.12 -5.78
CA VAL A 2 1.51 -5.55 -6.08
C VAL A 2 2.97 -5.86 -6.44
N GLY A 3 3.72 -4.98 -7.11
CA GLY A 3 5.09 -5.33 -7.56
C GLY A 3 5.08 -6.45 -8.62
N GLY A 4 6.25 -6.97 -8.98
CA GLY A 4 6.40 -7.99 -10.03
C GLY A 4 5.87 -7.54 -11.40
N ASP A 5 5.51 -8.50 -12.26
CA ASP A 5 5.04 -8.24 -13.64
C ASP A 5 3.78 -7.37 -13.68
N ALA A 6 2.83 -7.63 -12.77
CA ALA A 6 1.62 -6.82 -12.66
C ALA A 6 1.96 -5.35 -12.32
N GLY A 7 2.93 -5.13 -11.43
CA GLY A 7 3.44 -3.79 -11.12
C GLY A 7 4.14 -3.17 -12.33
N ARG A 8 4.94 -3.93 -13.08
CA ARG A 8 5.64 -3.44 -14.28
C ARG A 8 4.66 -3.02 -15.37
N HIS A 9 3.65 -3.85 -15.67
CA HIS A 9 2.61 -3.50 -16.62
C HIS A 9 1.79 -2.28 -16.17
N ALA A 10 1.54 -2.12 -14.87
CA ALA A 10 0.87 -0.91 -14.37
C ALA A 10 1.70 0.36 -14.60
N VAL A 11 3.03 0.27 -14.53
CA VAL A 11 3.93 1.39 -14.86
C VAL A 11 3.95 1.68 -16.36
N ASP A 12 3.82 0.66 -17.22
CA ASP A 12 3.73 0.85 -18.67
C ASP A 12 2.48 1.65 -19.10
N LEU A 13 1.46 1.75 -18.23
CA LEU A 13 0.27 2.57 -18.47
C LEU A 13 0.47 4.06 -18.15
N LEU A 14 1.61 4.46 -17.57
CA LEU A 14 1.91 5.86 -17.29
C LEU A 14 2.31 6.59 -18.57
N GLY A 15 1.66 7.72 -18.84
CA GLY A 15 2.10 8.65 -19.88
C GLY A 15 3.33 9.47 -19.46
N PRO A 16 3.98 10.19 -20.39
CA PRO A 16 5.07 11.10 -20.08
C PRO A 16 4.69 12.12 -18.98
N GLY A 17 5.61 12.38 -18.06
CA GLY A 17 5.39 13.15 -16.84
C GLY A 17 4.72 12.38 -15.70
N GLY A 18 4.33 11.11 -15.93
CA GLY A 18 3.70 10.26 -14.93
C GLY A 18 4.59 9.97 -13.71
N THR A 19 3.96 9.68 -12.58
CA THR A 19 4.67 9.34 -11.32
C THR A 19 4.23 7.98 -10.79
N HIS A 20 5.17 7.06 -10.64
CA HIS A 20 4.97 5.79 -9.95
C HIS A 20 5.32 5.95 -8.46
N ILE A 21 4.32 5.80 -7.59
CA ILE A 21 4.50 5.85 -6.13
C ILE A 21 4.60 4.43 -5.56
N VAL A 22 5.76 4.10 -5.00
CA VAL A 22 6.01 2.83 -4.33
C VAL A 22 5.66 2.96 -2.85
N PHE A 23 4.60 2.27 -2.44
CA PHE A 23 4.08 2.22 -1.07
C PHE A 23 4.09 0.80 -0.45
N GLY A 24 4.55 -0.22 -1.17
CA GLY A 24 4.60 -1.62 -0.72
C GLY A 24 4.63 -2.62 -1.89
N TRP A 25 4.96 -3.89 -1.64
CA TRP A 25 5.24 -4.91 -2.67
C TRP A 25 4.76 -6.32 -2.26
N ALA A 26 3.50 -6.64 -2.54
CA ALA A 26 2.84 -7.90 -2.12
C ALA A 26 2.83 -9.03 -3.18
N GLY A 27 3.68 -8.94 -4.21
CA GLY A 27 3.49 -9.65 -5.49
C GLY A 27 3.91 -11.12 -5.50
N LYS A 28 4.93 -11.48 -4.73
CA LYS A 28 5.44 -12.86 -4.64
C LYS A 28 4.95 -13.56 -3.37
N GLY A 29 5.14 -12.94 -2.21
CA GLY A 29 4.71 -13.45 -0.91
C GLY A 29 4.83 -12.37 0.17
N PRO A 30 4.33 -12.60 1.40
CA PRO A 30 4.41 -11.62 2.49
C PRO A 30 5.85 -11.28 2.90
N HIS A 31 6.81 -12.14 2.59
CA HIS A 31 8.23 -11.97 2.96
C HIS A 31 9.21 -11.96 1.76
N ASP A 32 8.74 -12.29 0.56
CA ASP A 32 9.61 -12.57 -0.60
C ASP A 32 9.46 -11.57 -1.74
N GLY A 33 8.82 -10.43 -1.46
CA GLY A 33 8.69 -9.34 -2.41
C GLY A 33 9.86 -8.35 -2.29
N GLU A 34 10.27 -7.79 -3.42
CA GLU A 34 11.14 -6.63 -3.49
C GLU A 34 10.37 -5.43 -4.08
N PRO A 35 10.75 -4.19 -3.72
CA PRO A 35 10.24 -3.03 -4.40
C PRO A 35 10.51 -3.13 -5.91
N LEU A 36 9.49 -2.86 -6.73
CA LEU A 36 9.71 -2.70 -8.16
C LEU A 36 10.50 -1.41 -8.37
N THR A 37 11.77 -1.53 -8.76
CA THR A 37 12.65 -0.40 -9.09
C THR A 37 12.95 -0.38 -10.59
N PHE A 38 13.22 0.81 -11.10
CA PHE A 38 13.69 1.04 -12.46
C PHE A 38 15.02 1.79 -12.41
N THR A 39 15.87 1.59 -13.40
CA THR A 39 17.10 2.40 -13.53
C THR A 39 16.75 3.83 -13.95
N GLU A 40 17.70 4.76 -13.77
CA GLU A 40 17.53 6.15 -14.23
C GLU A 40 17.30 6.23 -15.74
N GLU A 41 17.97 5.37 -16.51
CA GLU A 41 17.80 5.28 -17.96
C GLU A 41 16.40 4.79 -18.35
N GLU A 42 15.88 3.76 -17.66
CA GLU A 42 14.51 3.27 -17.88
C GLU A 42 13.48 4.36 -17.56
N LEU A 43 13.67 5.11 -16.47
CA LEU A 43 12.78 6.21 -16.09
C LEU A 43 12.83 7.35 -17.11
N ALA A 44 14.03 7.73 -17.56
CA ALA A 44 14.23 8.79 -18.55
C ALA A 44 13.63 8.41 -19.91
N ALA A 45 13.86 7.18 -20.39
CA ALA A 45 13.30 6.68 -21.65
C ALA A 45 11.76 6.69 -21.64
N ARG A 46 11.16 6.46 -20.48
CA ARG A 46 9.70 6.50 -20.27
C ARG A 46 9.17 7.91 -20.00
N GLY A 47 10.06 8.86 -19.68
CA GLY A 47 9.69 10.20 -19.25
C GLY A 47 8.89 10.21 -17.95
N ILE A 48 9.13 9.29 -17.01
CA ILE A 48 8.38 9.18 -15.75
C ILE A 48 9.28 9.36 -14.53
N THR A 49 8.69 9.58 -13.37
CA THR A 49 9.38 9.58 -12.07
C THR A 49 8.92 8.42 -11.21
N GLN A 50 9.83 7.86 -10.40
CA GLN A 50 9.49 6.88 -9.37
C GLN A 50 9.85 7.42 -7.97
N LEU A 51 8.92 7.28 -7.02
CA LEU A 51 9.10 7.73 -5.64
C LEU A 51 8.84 6.59 -4.65
N ASN A 52 9.83 6.30 -3.80
CA ASN A 52 9.65 5.47 -2.62
C ASN A 52 9.21 6.36 -1.45
N VAL A 53 7.95 6.25 -1.04
CA VAL A 53 7.38 7.22 -0.08
C VAL A 53 7.12 6.64 1.30
N LEU A 54 7.11 5.31 1.46
CA LEU A 54 6.84 4.68 2.75
C LEU A 54 7.98 4.95 3.75
N GLY A 55 7.63 5.28 4.99
CA GLY A 55 8.60 5.58 6.05
C GLY A 55 8.94 7.08 6.17
N PRO A 56 10.22 7.48 6.30
CA PRO A 56 10.59 8.86 6.62
C PRO A 56 10.04 9.94 5.67
N ALA A 57 9.92 9.64 4.37
CA ALA A 57 9.34 10.57 3.40
C ALA A 57 7.86 10.87 3.67
N MET A 58 7.06 9.82 3.94
CA MET A 58 5.68 9.96 4.39
C MET A 58 5.59 10.73 5.71
N MET A 59 6.44 10.42 6.70
CA MET A 59 6.43 11.10 8.00
C MET A 59 6.70 12.61 7.85
N ARG A 60 7.69 12.99 7.04
CA ARG A 60 7.97 14.41 6.76
C ARG A 60 6.81 15.09 6.06
N LYS A 61 6.16 14.41 5.10
CA LYS A 61 5.00 14.95 4.38
C LYS A 61 3.78 15.12 5.28
N ALA A 62 3.56 14.19 6.21
CA ALA A 62 2.48 14.27 7.19
C ALA A 62 2.71 15.40 8.21
N GLY A 63 3.96 15.56 8.68
CA GLY A 63 4.35 16.62 9.60
C GLY A 63 3.71 16.51 10.99
N GLY A 64 4.00 17.51 11.82
CA GLY A 64 3.59 17.56 13.23
C GLY A 64 4.48 16.72 14.16
N ASP A 65 4.27 16.85 15.46
CA ASP A 65 5.09 16.19 16.50
C ASP A 65 4.91 14.67 16.52
N ASN A 66 3.75 14.19 16.05
CA ASN A 66 3.48 12.78 15.83
C ASN A 66 2.81 12.59 14.46
N PRO A 67 3.59 12.43 13.38
CA PRO A 67 3.06 12.35 12.02
C PRO A 67 2.11 11.17 11.77
N VAL A 68 2.29 10.05 12.48
CA VAL A 68 1.35 8.93 12.42
C VAL A 68 0.00 9.35 12.97
N ARG A 69 -0.02 10.01 14.13
CA ARG A 69 -1.25 10.53 14.72
C ARG A 69 -1.94 11.57 13.82
N THR A 70 -1.17 12.41 13.13
CA THR A 70 -1.68 13.35 12.12
C THR A 70 -2.46 12.61 11.03
N LEU A 71 -1.89 11.52 10.49
CA LEU A 71 -2.54 10.70 9.46
C LEU A 71 -3.78 9.96 9.97
N GLU A 72 -3.74 9.42 11.19
CA GLU A 72 -4.88 8.76 11.82
C GLU A 72 -6.08 9.70 11.95
N LEU A 73 -5.85 10.91 12.45
CA LEU A 73 -6.91 11.91 12.64
C LEU A 73 -7.50 12.35 11.30
N ALA A 74 -6.66 12.55 10.27
CA ALA A 74 -7.13 12.86 8.94
C ALA A 74 -8.00 11.75 8.34
N ALA A 75 -7.60 10.48 8.52
CA ALA A 75 -8.37 9.33 8.05
C ALA A 75 -9.72 9.21 8.78
N LEU A 76 -9.75 9.39 10.10
CA LEU A 76 -10.99 9.37 10.89
C LEU A 76 -11.93 10.51 10.51
N ALA A 77 -11.41 11.72 10.26
CA ALA A 77 -12.20 12.86 9.82
C ALA A 77 -12.82 12.61 8.42
N ALA A 78 -12.04 12.05 7.49
CA ALA A 78 -12.55 11.69 6.17
C ALA A 78 -13.63 10.59 6.25
N ALA A 79 -13.45 9.60 7.14
CA ALA A 79 -14.46 8.57 7.39
C ALA A 79 -15.74 9.14 8.01
N SER A 80 -15.63 10.07 8.98
CA SER A 80 -16.81 10.68 9.61
C SER A 80 -17.58 11.59 8.66
N GLN A 81 -16.91 12.15 7.64
CA GLN A 81 -17.52 12.89 6.54
C GLN A 81 -18.12 11.99 5.46
N GLY A 82 -17.99 10.67 5.57
CA GLY A 82 -18.53 9.72 4.59
C GLY A 82 -17.73 9.64 3.28
N HIS A 83 -16.48 10.12 3.25
CA HIS A 83 -15.62 9.98 2.05
C HIS A 83 -15.32 8.52 1.70
N PHE A 84 -15.34 7.63 2.70
CA PHE A 84 -15.23 6.19 2.50
C PHE A 84 -15.86 5.42 3.67
N THR A 85 -16.22 4.17 3.41
CA THR A 85 -16.54 3.18 4.46
C THR A 85 -15.49 2.07 4.39
N PRO A 86 -14.76 1.78 5.49
CA PRO A 86 -13.79 0.69 5.49
C PRO A 86 -14.45 -0.66 5.18
N ALA A 87 -13.98 -1.34 4.13
CA ALA A 87 -14.30 -2.74 3.93
C ALA A 87 -13.57 -3.56 5.01
N VAL A 88 -14.33 -4.32 5.81
CA VAL A 88 -13.81 -5.10 6.94
C VAL A 88 -14.21 -6.57 6.78
N GLN A 89 -13.22 -7.45 6.89
CA GLN A 89 -13.42 -8.89 7.00
C GLN A 89 -13.09 -9.33 8.42
N ARG A 90 -14.05 -9.99 9.08
CA ARG A 90 -13.95 -10.35 10.50
C ARG A 90 -13.64 -11.83 10.66
N PHE A 91 -12.81 -12.13 11.65
CA PHE A 91 -12.57 -13.48 12.13
C PHE A 91 -12.68 -13.46 13.66
N PRO A 92 -13.15 -14.54 14.31
CA PRO A 92 -12.96 -14.72 15.74
C PRO A 92 -11.46 -14.67 16.09
N LEU A 93 -11.10 -14.11 17.24
CA LEU A 93 -9.72 -14.08 17.73
C LEU A 93 -9.18 -15.51 17.91
N ALA A 94 -10.04 -16.43 18.36
CA ALA A 94 -9.73 -17.86 18.43
C ALA A 94 -9.33 -18.47 17.08
N GLU A 95 -9.70 -17.83 15.96
CA GLU A 95 -9.40 -18.26 14.60
C GLU A 95 -8.32 -17.40 13.91
N ALA A 96 -7.46 -16.72 14.68
CA ALA A 96 -6.37 -15.91 14.12
C ALA A 96 -5.50 -16.68 13.10
N ALA A 97 -5.27 -17.97 13.33
CA ALA A 97 -4.54 -18.83 12.39
C ALA A 97 -5.28 -18.99 11.04
N ALA A 98 -6.62 -19.05 11.04
CA ALA A 98 -7.41 -19.07 9.82
C ALA A 98 -7.35 -17.71 9.11
N ALA A 99 -7.38 -16.61 9.86
CA ALA A 99 -7.22 -15.26 9.30
C ALA A 99 -5.86 -15.08 8.61
N HIS A 100 -4.77 -15.58 9.21
CA HIS A 100 -3.43 -15.56 8.59
C HIS A 100 -3.36 -16.42 7.33
N ARG A 101 -3.86 -17.66 7.37
CA ARG A 101 -3.93 -18.52 6.18
C ARG A 101 -4.73 -17.85 5.05
N ALA A 102 -5.84 -17.20 5.38
CA ALA A 102 -6.62 -16.46 4.39
C ALA A 102 -5.80 -15.31 3.78
N LEU A 103 -5.04 -14.57 4.59
CA LEU A 103 -4.18 -13.48 4.11
C LEU A 103 -3.06 -13.98 3.19
N GLU A 104 -2.38 -15.05 3.57
CA GLU A 104 -1.29 -15.66 2.80
C GLU A 104 -1.78 -16.26 1.47
N SER A 105 -2.95 -16.91 1.49
CA SER A 105 -3.60 -17.49 0.30
C SER A 105 -4.36 -16.46 -0.55
N ARG A 106 -4.29 -15.17 -0.21
CA ARG A 106 -5.00 -14.08 -0.89
C ARG A 106 -6.53 -14.26 -0.92
N ALA A 107 -7.08 -14.91 0.09
CA ALA A 107 -8.52 -15.09 0.32
C ALA A 107 -9.13 -13.98 1.21
N THR A 108 -8.40 -12.89 1.44
CA THR A 108 -8.89 -11.73 2.20
C THR A 108 -9.19 -10.54 1.31
N MET A 109 -10.18 -9.73 1.75
CA MET A 109 -10.50 -8.45 1.15
C MET A 109 -10.71 -7.39 2.24
N GLY A 110 -10.21 -6.18 2.00
CA GLY A 110 -10.29 -5.09 2.97
C GLY A 110 -9.41 -5.33 4.20
N LYS A 111 -9.79 -4.69 5.32
CA LYS A 111 -9.08 -4.83 6.59
C LYS A 111 -9.55 -6.09 7.32
N VAL A 112 -8.61 -7.00 7.58
CA VAL A 112 -8.84 -8.12 8.51
C VAL A 112 -8.89 -7.59 9.94
N VAL A 113 -9.95 -7.93 10.67
CA VAL A 113 -10.16 -7.59 12.09
C VAL A 113 -10.47 -8.85 12.88
N LEU A 114 -9.75 -9.05 13.97
CA LEU A 114 -10.02 -10.13 14.91
C LEU A 114 -11.00 -9.63 15.97
N ILE A 115 -12.07 -10.40 16.20
CA ILE A 115 -13.11 -10.10 17.18
C ILE A 115 -12.93 -11.02 18.38
N PRO A 116 -12.86 -10.49 19.62
CA PRO A 116 -12.70 -11.30 20.84
C PRO A 116 -13.74 -12.42 20.98
#